data_AF-A0A1Q9C2M5-F1
#
_entry.id   AF-A0A1Q9C2M5-F1
#
_cell.length_a   1.000
_cell.length_b   1.000
_cell.length_c   1.000
_cell.angle_alpha   90.00
_cell.angle_beta   90.00
_cell.angle_gamma   90.00
#
_symmetry.space_group_name_H-M   'P 1'
#
loop_
_entity.id
_entity.type
_entity.pdbx_description
1 polymer ?
#
loop_
_entity_poly.entity_id
_entity_poly.type
_entity_poly.pdbx_seq_one_letter_code
_entity_poly.pdbx_strand_id
1 'polypeptide(L)'
;MERTYGTSTCAELPFPGVCYAHFHVCSGLELAIDNFCLRLFKDQDMEGALSEWNVLSATLRQASQKTCWSLLALGAACTASLVLFASQVVEMPQILGSAFDTALWLGWLYPPLLLFLYAMYRAASVTEKAMRVAPLVNSWEFEPAEENGETVALDPGRQYVVQFINQSEAGFYVFGVRISAYMVQKLAYYFLAVTVGLIANLTR
;
A
#
# COMPACT_ATOMS: atom_id res chain seq x y z
N MET A 1 -0.85 48.74 -5.22
CA MET A 1 -1.65 47.54 -4.88
C MET A 1 -1.56 46.60 -6.07
N GLU A 2 -0.38 46.05 -6.29
CA GLU A 2 -0.05 45.22 -7.45
C GLU A 2 -0.43 43.77 -7.14
N ARG A 3 -1.31 43.19 -7.96
CA ARG A 3 -1.56 41.76 -7.98
C ARG A 3 -0.36 41.08 -8.63
N THR A 4 0.54 40.53 -7.83
CA THR A 4 1.52 39.55 -8.28
C THR A 4 0.82 38.22 -8.58
N TYR A 5 0.28 38.09 -9.80
CA TYR A 5 0.03 36.79 -10.43
C TYR A 5 1.34 36.27 -11.03
N GLY A 6 2.27 35.89 -10.16
CA GLY A 6 3.55 35.30 -10.54
C GLY A 6 3.50 33.78 -10.42
N THR A 7 3.40 33.10 -11.56
CA THR A 7 4.00 31.78 -11.83
C THR A 7 3.89 30.69 -10.74
N SER A 8 2.76 29.98 -10.67
CA SER A 8 2.63 28.75 -9.85
C SER A 8 2.20 27.51 -10.64
N THR A 9 2.28 27.49 -11.98
CA THR A 9 1.81 26.34 -12.78
C THR A 9 2.84 25.21 -12.95
N CYS A 10 4.11 25.39 -12.55
CA CYS A 10 5.13 24.32 -12.60
C CYS A 10 5.28 23.52 -11.30
N ALA A 11 4.62 23.91 -10.21
CA ALA A 11 4.73 23.28 -8.89
C ALA A 11 3.55 22.36 -8.52
N GLU A 12 2.54 22.24 -9.38
CA GLU A 12 1.33 21.42 -9.13
C GLU A 12 1.48 19.95 -9.57
N LEU A 13 2.61 19.59 -10.20
CA LEU A 13 2.91 18.24 -10.70
C LEU A 13 3.54 17.21 -9.72
N PRO A 14 4.05 17.53 -8.50
CA PRO A 14 4.79 16.52 -7.74
C PRO A 14 3.87 15.48 -7.11
N PHE A 15 2.69 15.85 -6.59
CA PHE A 15 1.88 14.91 -5.80
C PHE A 15 1.28 13.77 -6.66
N PRO A 16 0.53 14.04 -7.75
CA PRO A 16 -0.02 12.97 -8.57
C PRO A 16 1.06 12.16 -9.28
N GLY A 17 2.17 12.81 -9.68
CA GLY A 17 3.31 12.13 -10.31
C GLY A 17 4.01 11.14 -9.38
N VAL A 18 4.22 11.50 -8.12
CA VAL A 18 4.79 10.59 -7.11
C VAL A 18 3.83 9.44 -6.83
N CYS A 19 2.52 9.69 -6.67
CA CYS A 19 1.52 8.62 -6.54
C CYS A 19 1.52 7.68 -7.75
N TYR A 20 1.60 8.20 -8.96
CA TYR A 20 1.71 7.42 -10.19
C TYR A 20 2.94 6.52 -10.21
N ALA A 21 4.10 7.05 -9.81
CA ALA A 21 5.32 6.25 -9.67
C ALA A 21 5.15 5.12 -8.64
N HIS A 22 4.51 5.39 -7.50
CA HIS A 22 4.18 4.35 -6.51
C HIS A 22 3.28 3.26 -7.09
N PHE A 23 2.25 3.61 -7.87
CA PHE A 23 1.36 2.63 -8.50
C PHE A 23 2.10 1.72 -9.47
N HIS A 24 3.04 2.25 -10.25
CA HIS A 24 3.86 1.45 -11.16
C HIS A 24 4.79 0.51 -10.42
N VAL A 25 5.47 1.00 -9.37
CA VAL A 25 6.32 0.14 -8.53
C VAL A 25 5.49 -0.97 -7.90
N CYS A 26 4.35 -0.66 -7.27
CA CYS A 26 3.51 -1.68 -6.64
C CYS A 26 2.98 -2.70 -7.65
N SER A 27 2.56 -2.26 -8.83
CA SER A 27 2.09 -3.16 -9.90
C SER A 27 3.21 -4.07 -10.42
N GLY A 28 4.42 -3.53 -10.58
CA GLY A 28 5.59 -4.33 -10.95
C GLY A 28 5.95 -5.39 -9.89
N LEU A 29 5.85 -5.05 -8.61
CA LEU A 29 6.06 -5.99 -7.51
C LEU A 29 4.96 -7.07 -7.45
N GLU A 30 3.70 -6.70 -7.65
CA GLU A 30 2.60 -7.67 -7.73
C GLU A 30 2.75 -8.64 -8.90
N LEU A 31 3.23 -8.16 -10.05
CA LEU A 31 3.51 -8.98 -11.22
C LEU A 31 4.70 -9.92 -10.99
N ALA A 32 5.73 -9.46 -10.27
CA ALA A 32 6.87 -10.30 -9.89
C ALA A 32 6.44 -11.46 -8.99
N ILE A 33 5.51 -11.21 -8.05
CA ILE A 33 4.91 -12.26 -7.21
C ILE A 33 4.10 -13.25 -8.07
N ASP A 34 3.29 -12.78 -9.02
CA ASP A 34 2.55 -13.67 -9.92
C ASP A 34 3.47 -14.54 -10.77
N ASN A 35 4.51 -13.94 -11.34
CA ASN A 35 5.48 -14.66 -12.16
C ASN A 35 6.22 -15.73 -11.35
N PHE A 36 6.59 -15.43 -10.10
CA PHE A 36 7.12 -16.44 -9.19
C PHE A 36 6.14 -17.60 -8.98
N CYS A 37 4.87 -17.31 -8.65
CA CYS A 37 3.86 -18.34 -8.46
C CYS A 37 3.66 -19.21 -9.72
N LEU A 38 3.69 -18.60 -10.91
CA LEU A 38 3.55 -19.31 -12.19
C LEU A 38 4.77 -20.21 -12.51
N ARG A 39 5.99 -19.75 -12.23
CA ARG A 39 7.21 -20.54 -12.42
C ARG A 39 7.30 -21.69 -11.43
N LEU A 40 7.04 -21.41 -10.17
CA LEU A 40 6.92 -22.43 -9.14
C LEU A 40 5.87 -23.47 -9.56
N PHE A 41 4.73 -23.04 -10.10
CA PHE A 41 3.70 -23.94 -10.61
C PHE A 41 4.16 -24.81 -11.78
N LYS A 42 4.90 -24.22 -12.72
CA LYS A 42 5.31 -24.87 -13.95
C LYS A 42 6.47 -25.84 -13.77
N ASP A 43 7.49 -25.42 -13.03
CA ASP A 43 8.78 -26.11 -12.99
C ASP A 43 8.85 -27.11 -11.81
N GLN A 44 8.00 -26.96 -10.79
CA GLN A 44 7.95 -27.81 -9.58
C GLN A 44 9.29 -27.97 -8.84
N ASP A 45 10.28 -27.12 -9.15
CA ASP A 45 11.61 -27.13 -8.53
C ASP A 45 11.60 -26.32 -7.22
N MET A 46 11.61 -27.05 -6.10
CA MET A 46 11.59 -26.46 -4.75
C MET A 46 12.89 -25.72 -4.43
N GLU A 47 14.04 -26.20 -4.88
CA GLU A 47 15.34 -25.58 -4.58
C GLU A 47 15.48 -24.27 -5.35
N GLY A 48 15.14 -24.30 -6.64
CA GLY A 48 15.05 -23.10 -7.47
C GLY A 48 14.08 -22.07 -6.90
N ALA A 49 12.91 -22.51 -6.43
CA ALA A 49 11.90 -21.63 -5.86
C ALA A 49 12.35 -20.93 -4.57
N LEU A 50 13.14 -21.58 -3.71
CA LEU A 50 13.70 -20.95 -2.51
C LEU A 50 14.65 -19.80 -2.87
N SER A 51 15.51 -20.02 -3.87
CA SER A 51 16.43 -19.01 -4.37
C SER A 51 15.68 -17.83 -5.01
N GLU A 52 14.70 -18.12 -5.89
CA GLU A 52 13.87 -17.09 -6.52
C GLU A 52 13.07 -16.29 -5.48
N TRP A 53 12.47 -16.96 -4.50
CA TRP A 53 11.73 -16.30 -3.42
C TRP A 53 12.61 -15.40 -2.58
N ASN A 54 13.84 -15.84 -2.26
CA ASN A 54 14.79 -15.03 -1.52
C ASN A 54 15.10 -13.71 -2.27
N VAL A 55 15.37 -13.80 -3.58
CA VAL A 55 15.61 -12.62 -4.44
C VAL A 55 14.35 -11.73 -4.52
N LEU A 56 13.17 -12.31 -4.69
CA LEU A 56 11.91 -11.56 -4.73
C LEU A 56 11.64 -10.84 -3.41
N SER A 57 11.82 -11.52 -2.27
CA SER A 57 11.63 -10.94 -0.94
C SER A 57 12.61 -9.79 -0.67
N ALA A 58 13.87 -9.91 -1.10
CA ALA A 58 14.86 -8.86 -1.03
C ALA A 58 14.48 -7.66 -1.91
N THR A 59 13.98 -7.92 -3.12
CA THR A 59 13.51 -6.89 -4.05
C THR A 59 12.32 -6.12 -3.49
N LEU A 60 11.34 -6.81 -2.91
CA LEU A 60 10.18 -6.20 -2.22
C LEU A 60 10.63 -5.26 -1.09
N ARG A 61 11.58 -5.71 -0.25
CA ARG A 61 12.15 -4.91 0.84
C ARG A 61 12.93 -3.70 0.30
N GLN A 62 13.76 -3.88 -0.71
CA GLN A 62 14.56 -2.79 -1.28
C GLN A 62 13.67 -1.73 -1.94
N ALA A 63 12.68 -2.14 -2.74
CA ALA A 63 11.75 -1.24 -3.40
C ALA A 63 10.93 -0.45 -2.37
N SER A 64 10.44 -1.12 -1.32
CA SER A 64 9.68 -0.46 -0.25
C SER A 64 10.54 0.53 0.57
N GLN A 65 11.79 0.19 0.90
CA GLN A 65 12.71 1.13 1.55
C GLN A 65 12.99 2.39 0.71
N LYS A 66 13.16 2.24 -0.61
CA LYS A 66 13.40 3.39 -1.51
C LYS A 66 12.18 4.29 -1.68
N THR A 67 10.98 3.72 -1.58
CA THR A 67 9.70 4.44 -1.73
C THR A 67 9.11 4.93 -0.41
N CYS A 68 9.66 4.49 0.72
CA CYS A 68 9.18 4.83 2.07
C CYS A 68 9.18 6.35 2.33
N TRP A 69 10.25 7.06 1.96
CA TRP A 69 10.38 8.49 2.22
C TRP A 69 9.35 9.33 1.45
N SER A 70 9.08 8.98 0.19
CA SER A 70 8.08 9.69 -0.60
C SER A 70 6.66 9.40 -0.11
N LEU A 71 6.35 8.17 0.31
CA LEU A 71 5.07 7.86 0.98
C LEU A 71 4.89 8.66 2.28
N LEU A 72 5.95 8.80 3.07
CA LEU A 72 5.92 9.62 4.28
C LEU A 72 5.65 11.09 3.94
N ALA A 73 6.33 11.63 2.93
CA ALA A 73 6.13 13.01 2.50
C ALA A 73 4.69 13.25 2.01
N LEU A 74 4.11 12.32 1.24
CA LEU A 74 2.70 12.39 0.83
C LEU A 74 1.76 12.37 2.04
N GLY A 75 1.96 11.45 2.98
CA GLY A 75 1.14 11.34 4.18
C GLY A 75 1.25 12.56 5.10
N ALA A 76 2.46 13.11 5.24
CA ALA A 76 2.72 14.33 6.00
C ALA A 76 2.03 15.53 5.34
N ALA A 77 2.06 15.64 4.01
CA ALA A 77 1.35 16.69 3.29
C ALA A 77 -0.17 16.59 3.49
N CYS A 78 -0.77 15.40 3.35
CA CYS A 78 -2.20 15.20 3.61
C CYS A 78 -2.57 15.54 5.07
N THR A 79 -1.74 15.14 6.02
CA THR A 79 -1.96 15.43 7.45
C THR A 79 -1.85 16.93 7.74
N ALA A 80 -0.86 17.60 7.18
CA ALA A 80 -0.69 19.05 7.32
C ALA A 80 -1.88 19.80 6.73
N SER A 81 -2.36 19.43 5.54
CA SER A 81 -3.56 20.03 4.93
C SER A 81 -4.80 19.87 5.82
N LEU A 82 -4.97 18.71 6.46
CA LEU A 82 -6.09 18.48 7.39
C LEU A 82 -5.96 19.32 8.67
N VAL A 83 -4.74 19.47 9.21
CA VAL A 83 -4.51 20.29 10.41
C VAL A 83 -4.75 21.77 10.11
N LEU A 84 -4.26 22.27 8.97
CA LEU A 84 -4.50 23.64 8.53
C LEU A 84 -5.99 23.91 8.30
N PHE A 85 -6.73 22.92 7.79
CA PHE A 85 -8.18 23.01 7.70
C PHE A 85 -8.83 23.12 9.06
N ALA A 86 -8.47 22.21 9.97
CA ALA A 86 -9.00 22.20 11.32
C ALA A 86 -8.77 23.55 12.02
N SER A 87 -7.58 24.14 11.88
CA SER A 87 -7.29 25.45 12.46
C SER A 87 -8.14 26.55 11.82
N GLN A 88 -8.30 26.57 10.49
CA GLN A 88 -9.14 27.56 9.79
C GLN A 88 -10.62 27.47 10.22
N VAL A 89 -11.15 26.25 10.35
CA VAL A 89 -12.52 26.00 10.81
C VAL A 89 -12.74 26.53 12.23
N VAL A 90 -11.76 26.34 13.11
CA VAL A 90 -11.84 26.75 14.51
C VAL A 90 -11.69 28.27 14.67
N GLU A 91 -10.76 28.90 13.95
CA GLU A 91 -10.49 30.34 14.07
C GLU A 91 -11.52 31.20 13.33
N MET A 92 -12.01 30.74 12.17
CA MET A 92 -12.89 31.50 11.28
C MET A 92 -14.04 30.62 10.78
N PRO A 93 -15.03 30.26 11.62
CA PRO A 93 -16.13 29.37 11.23
C PRO A 93 -16.97 29.93 10.06
N GLN A 94 -16.95 31.25 9.87
CA GLN A 94 -17.62 31.96 8.76
C GLN A 94 -17.09 31.55 7.37
N ILE A 95 -15.87 31.00 7.27
CA ILE A 95 -15.23 30.66 5.99
C ILE A 95 -15.94 29.52 5.24
N LEU A 96 -16.74 28.72 5.96
CA LEU A 96 -17.56 27.63 5.42
C LEU A 96 -19.05 27.93 5.58
N GLY A 97 -19.41 29.21 5.67
CA GLY A 97 -20.79 29.66 5.91
C GLY A 97 -21.77 29.26 4.82
N SER A 98 -21.30 28.87 3.63
CA SER A 98 -22.13 28.31 2.56
C SER A 98 -21.80 26.85 2.28
N ALA A 99 -22.83 26.08 1.89
CA ALA A 99 -22.66 24.70 1.45
C ALA A 99 -21.76 24.60 0.20
N PHE A 100 -21.75 25.64 -0.65
CA PHE A 100 -20.90 25.71 -1.84
C PHE A 100 -19.42 25.81 -1.48
N ASP A 101 -19.06 26.69 -0.53
CA ASP A 101 -17.67 26.84 -0.06
C ASP A 101 -17.17 25.55 0.60
N THR A 102 -18.04 24.90 1.37
CA THR A 102 -17.75 23.59 1.96
C THR A 102 -17.50 22.52 0.89
N ALA A 103 -18.34 22.46 -0.14
CA ALA A 103 -18.17 21.51 -1.23
C ALA A 103 -16.88 21.77 -2.03
N LEU A 104 -16.56 23.03 -2.32
CA LEU A 104 -15.35 23.42 -3.03
C LEU A 104 -14.09 23.02 -2.22
N TRP A 105 -14.13 23.26 -0.91
CA TRP A 105 -13.03 22.91 -0.03
C TRP A 105 -12.81 21.40 0.07
N LEU A 106 -13.89 20.63 0.25
CA LEU A 106 -13.85 19.16 0.21
C LEU A 106 -13.33 18.65 -1.14
N GLY A 107 -13.77 19.28 -2.24
CA GLY A 107 -13.32 18.99 -3.59
C GLY A 107 -11.82 19.24 -3.80
N TRP A 108 -11.20 20.12 -3.01
CA TRP A 108 -9.77 20.37 -3.05
C TRP A 108 -8.99 19.43 -2.11
N LEU A 109 -9.49 19.16 -0.89
CA LEU A 109 -8.81 18.30 0.09
C LEU A 109 -8.82 16.82 -0.33
N TYR A 110 -9.97 16.30 -0.75
CA TYR A 110 -10.15 14.85 -0.89
C TYR A 110 -9.38 14.22 -2.05
N PRO A 111 -9.21 14.84 -3.23
CA PRO A 111 -8.45 14.20 -4.32
C PRO A 111 -7.02 13.79 -3.95
N PRO A 112 -6.15 14.65 -3.38
CA PRO A 112 -4.81 14.23 -2.97
C PRO A 112 -4.87 13.20 -1.83
N LEU A 113 -5.80 13.33 -0.89
CA LEU A 113 -6.00 12.35 0.18
C LEU A 113 -6.37 10.96 -0.38
N LEU A 114 -7.30 10.90 -1.32
CA LEU A 114 -7.74 9.66 -1.96
C LEU A 114 -6.61 9.03 -2.79
N LEU A 115 -5.82 9.84 -3.51
CA LEU A 115 -4.65 9.35 -4.25
C LEU A 115 -3.60 8.76 -3.29
N PHE A 116 -3.33 9.41 -2.17
CA PHE A 116 -2.43 8.90 -1.14
C PHE A 116 -2.94 7.61 -0.50
N LEU A 117 -4.22 7.57 -0.09
CA LEU A 117 -4.83 6.37 0.47
C LEU A 117 -4.83 5.21 -0.52
N TYR A 118 -5.07 5.50 -1.80
CA TYR A 118 -4.99 4.51 -2.86
C TYR A 118 -3.54 4.01 -3.06
N ALA A 119 -2.53 4.89 -3.01
CA ALA A 119 -1.12 4.49 -3.07
C ALA A 119 -0.73 3.58 -1.90
N MET A 120 -1.15 3.93 -0.69
CA MET A 120 -0.98 3.09 0.50
C MET A 120 -1.71 1.75 0.38
N TYR A 121 -2.92 1.74 -0.19
CA TYR A 121 -3.69 0.51 -0.42
C TYR A 121 -3.01 -0.40 -1.45
N ARG A 122 -2.42 0.15 -2.52
CA ARG A 122 -1.65 -0.62 -3.50
C ARG A 122 -0.36 -1.18 -2.92
N ALA A 123 0.31 -0.44 -2.03
CA ALA A 123 1.42 -0.97 -1.26
C ALA A 123 0.98 -2.12 -0.34
N ALA A 124 -0.17 -1.98 0.33
CA ALA A 124 -0.74 -3.03 1.15
C ALA A 124 -1.13 -4.28 0.34
N SER A 125 -1.66 -4.13 -0.88
CA SER A 125 -2.05 -5.27 -1.70
C SER A 125 -0.84 -6.12 -2.13
N VAL A 126 0.33 -5.53 -2.33
CA VAL A 126 1.60 -6.27 -2.52
C VAL A 126 1.87 -7.18 -1.32
N THR A 127 1.74 -6.66 -0.10
CA THR A 127 1.90 -7.47 1.13
C THR A 127 0.90 -8.60 1.20
N GLU A 128 -0.40 -8.31 1.03
CA GLU A 128 -1.45 -9.32 1.10
C GLU A 128 -1.24 -10.42 0.06
N LYS A 129 -0.73 -10.06 -1.12
CA LYS A 129 -0.42 -11.01 -2.18
C LYS A 129 0.76 -11.90 -1.83
N ALA A 130 1.84 -11.32 -1.30
CA ALA A 130 3.00 -12.06 -0.81
C ALA A 130 2.61 -13.05 0.31
N MET A 131 1.71 -12.65 1.21
CA MET A 131 1.22 -13.50 2.29
C MET A 131 0.38 -14.69 1.81
N ARG A 132 -0.22 -14.63 0.61
CA ARG A 132 -1.02 -15.72 0.04
C ARG A 132 -0.18 -16.78 -0.66
N VAL A 133 1.10 -16.52 -0.90
CA VAL A 133 1.99 -17.46 -1.59
C VAL A 133 2.18 -18.74 -0.77
N ALA A 134 2.46 -18.62 0.54
CA ALA A 134 2.63 -19.81 1.39
C ALA A 134 1.37 -20.70 1.43
N PRO A 135 0.15 -20.16 1.66
CA PRO A 135 -1.09 -20.94 1.54
C PRO A 135 -1.29 -21.57 0.16
N LEU A 136 -0.94 -20.86 -0.92
CA LEU A 136 -1.03 -21.39 -2.28
C LEU A 136 -0.14 -22.63 -2.47
N VAL A 137 1.13 -22.55 -2.05
CA VAL A 137 2.07 -23.67 -2.10
C VAL A 137 1.59 -24.84 -1.24
N ASN A 138 1.02 -24.55 -0.06
CA ASN A 138 0.49 -25.59 0.83
C ASN A 138 -0.74 -26.30 0.27
N SER A 139 -1.57 -25.59 -0.50
CA SER A 139 -2.78 -26.15 -1.12
C SER A 139 -2.51 -27.02 -2.34
N TRP A 140 -1.27 -27.07 -2.82
CA TRP A 140 -0.93 -27.81 -4.02
C TRP A 140 -0.75 -29.30 -3.74
N GLU A 141 -1.56 -30.11 -4.42
CA GLU A 141 -1.36 -31.55 -4.59
C GLU A 141 -0.23 -31.80 -5.60
N PHE A 142 0.93 -32.20 -5.10
CA PHE A 142 1.95 -32.82 -5.94
C PHE A 142 1.51 -34.25 -6.25
N GLU A 143 1.87 -34.77 -7.43
CA GLU A 143 1.66 -36.19 -7.72
C GLU A 143 2.25 -37.00 -6.56
N PRO A 144 1.50 -37.99 -6.03
CA PRO A 144 1.98 -38.76 -4.89
C PRO A 144 3.30 -39.41 -5.27
N ALA A 145 4.36 -39.02 -4.59
CA ALA A 145 5.61 -39.75 -4.67
C ALA A 145 5.34 -41.15 -4.09
N GLU A 146 5.25 -42.16 -4.97
CA GLU A 146 5.23 -43.56 -4.55
C GLU A 146 6.63 -43.93 -4.05
N GLU A 147 6.89 -43.68 -2.78
CA GLU A 147 8.09 -44.18 -2.12
C GLU A 147 7.73 -45.50 -1.42
N ASN A 148 8.22 -46.62 -1.95
CA ASN A 148 8.00 -47.96 -1.42
C ASN A 148 6.53 -48.43 -1.36
N GLY A 149 5.64 -47.87 -2.20
CA GLY A 149 4.23 -48.28 -2.28
C GLY A 149 3.33 -47.73 -1.16
N GLU A 150 3.86 -46.85 -0.31
CA GLU A 150 3.06 -46.07 0.63
C GLU A 150 2.88 -44.63 0.10
N THR A 151 1.64 -44.15 0.11
CA THR A 151 1.35 -42.75 -0.22
C THR A 151 1.82 -41.87 0.92
N VAL A 152 2.95 -41.20 0.75
CA VAL A 152 3.45 -40.21 1.72
C VAL A 152 2.48 -39.02 1.73
N ALA A 153 1.64 -38.94 2.77
CA ALA A 153 0.58 -37.92 2.88
C ALA A 153 1.11 -36.48 3.05
N LEU A 154 2.42 -36.31 3.33
CA LEU A 154 3.03 -35.01 3.59
C LEU A 154 4.44 -34.93 3.02
N ASP A 155 4.63 -34.13 1.96
CA ASP A 155 5.95 -33.84 1.40
C ASP A 155 6.74 -32.89 2.33
N PRO A 156 7.87 -33.34 2.94
CA PRO A 156 8.71 -32.51 3.80
C PRO A 156 9.30 -31.29 3.09
N GLY A 157 9.59 -31.40 1.79
CA GLY A 157 10.14 -30.31 0.99
C GLY A 157 9.16 -29.16 0.86
N ARG A 158 7.89 -29.47 0.56
CA ARG A 158 6.79 -28.49 0.55
C ARG A 158 6.64 -27.79 1.89
N GLN A 159 6.64 -28.52 3.00
CA GLN A 159 6.49 -27.93 4.32
C GLN A 159 7.65 -26.97 4.63
N TYR A 160 8.87 -27.33 4.26
CA TYR A 160 10.04 -26.46 4.39
C TYR A 160 9.88 -25.17 3.59
N VAL A 161 9.46 -25.25 2.32
CA VAL A 161 9.23 -24.07 1.46
C VAL A 161 8.15 -23.17 2.05
N VAL A 162 7.02 -23.72 2.47
CA VAL A 162 5.92 -22.96 3.09
C VAL A 162 6.40 -22.26 4.36
N GLN A 163 7.17 -22.95 5.21
CA GLN A 163 7.73 -22.38 6.42
C GLN A 163 8.72 -21.27 6.12
N PHE A 164 9.61 -21.47 5.13
CA PHE A 164 10.58 -20.47 4.70
C PHE A 164 9.90 -19.20 4.17
N ILE A 165 8.88 -19.34 3.32
CA ILE A 165 8.09 -18.23 2.77
C ILE A 165 7.40 -17.44 3.88
N ASN A 166 6.80 -18.14 4.86
CA ASN A 166 6.18 -17.49 6.00
C ASN A 166 7.20 -16.74 6.88
N GLN A 167 8.35 -17.34 7.15
CA GLN A 167 9.41 -16.76 7.99
C GLN A 167 10.14 -15.61 7.32
N SER A 168 10.16 -15.55 5.98
CA SER A 168 10.79 -14.44 5.27
C SER A 168 10.01 -13.13 5.42
N GLU A 169 8.77 -13.18 5.89
CA GLU A 169 7.87 -12.03 6.07
C GLU A 169 7.87 -11.09 4.85
N ALA A 170 7.84 -11.64 3.63
CA ALA A 170 7.88 -10.80 2.44
C ALA A 170 6.67 -9.86 2.38
N GLY A 171 6.88 -8.65 1.84
CA GLY A 171 5.83 -7.65 1.73
C GLY A 171 6.37 -6.25 1.55
N PHE A 172 5.48 -5.26 1.64
CA PHE A 172 5.82 -3.86 1.53
C PHE A 172 6.00 -3.23 2.92
N TYR A 173 7.14 -2.56 3.12
CA TYR A 173 7.53 -1.98 4.40
C TYR A 173 7.64 -0.46 4.35
N VAL A 174 7.11 0.21 5.38
CA VAL A 174 7.35 1.63 5.65
C VAL A 174 8.00 1.75 7.02
N PHE A 175 9.24 2.23 7.06
CA PHE A 175 10.09 2.32 8.26
C PHE A 175 10.15 1.03 9.07
N GLY A 176 10.30 -0.11 8.39
CA GLY A 176 10.38 -1.42 9.04
C GLY A 176 9.03 -1.99 9.48
N VAL A 177 7.92 -1.26 9.29
CA VAL A 177 6.56 -1.75 9.55
C VAL A 177 5.95 -2.26 8.25
N ARG A 178 5.54 -3.54 8.25
CA ARG A 178 4.83 -4.15 7.13
C ARG A 178 3.42 -3.57 7.03
N ILE A 179 3.09 -2.97 5.89
CA ILE A 179 1.77 -2.36 5.66
C ILE A 179 0.75 -3.45 5.31
N SER A 180 -0.39 -3.45 6.00
CA SER A 180 -1.57 -4.26 5.66
C SER A 180 -2.76 -3.41 5.25
N ALA A 181 -3.73 -4.01 4.54
CA ALA A 181 -4.93 -3.29 4.09
C ALA A 181 -5.73 -2.73 5.28
N TYR A 182 -5.72 -3.46 6.39
CA TYR A 182 -6.35 -3.05 7.64
C TYR A 182 -5.77 -1.76 8.22
N MET A 183 -4.46 -1.54 8.13
CA MET A 183 -3.83 -0.29 8.58
C MET A 183 -4.29 0.89 7.72
N VAL A 184 -4.40 0.70 6.40
CA VAL A 184 -4.86 1.74 5.47
C VAL A 184 -6.33 2.09 5.72
N GLN A 185 -7.18 1.08 6.00
CA GLN A 185 -8.58 1.30 6.38
C GLN A 185 -8.70 2.12 7.67
N LYS A 186 -7.89 1.82 8.70
CA LYS A 186 -7.84 2.63 9.93
C LYS A 186 -7.46 4.08 9.65
N LEU A 187 -6.44 4.28 8.81
CA LEU A 187 -6.00 5.61 8.42
C LEU A 187 -7.12 6.38 7.73
N ALA A 188 -7.79 5.76 6.74
CA ALA A 188 -8.94 6.35 6.06
C ALA A 188 -10.08 6.70 7.03
N TYR A 189 -10.36 5.82 8.00
CA TYR A 189 -11.35 6.08 9.04
C TYR A 189 -10.99 7.31 9.90
N TYR A 190 -9.73 7.47 10.30
CA TYR A 190 -9.31 8.65 11.06
C TYR A 190 -9.46 9.95 10.27
N PHE A 191 -9.07 9.97 9.00
CA PHE A 191 -9.28 11.15 8.14
C PHE A 191 -10.77 11.52 8.01
N LEU A 192 -11.62 10.51 7.80
CA LEU A 192 -13.06 10.72 7.71
C LEU A 192 -13.65 11.23 9.02
N ALA A 193 -13.29 10.60 10.15
CA ALA A 193 -13.79 10.97 11.47
C ALA A 193 -13.44 12.41 11.83
N VAL A 194 -12.19 12.84 11.58
CA VAL A 194 -11.76 14.23 11.80
C VAL A 194 -12.55 15.17 10.90
N THR A 195 -12.68 14.87 9.61
CA THR A 195 -13.43 15.73 8.68
C THR A 195 -14.89 15.89 9.12
N VAL A 196 -15.57 14.79 9.46
CA VAL A 196 -16.96 14.81 9.93
C VAL A 196 -17.09 15.59 11.23
N GLY A 197 -16.16 15.42 12.17
CA GLY A 197 -16.15 16.16 13.43
C GLY A 197 -16.02 17.67 13.21
N LEU A 198 -15.18 18.11 12.26
CA LEU A 198 -15.03 19.51 11.91
C LEU A 198 -16.30 20.08 11.26
N ILE A 199 -16.90 19.35 10.33
CA ILE A 199 -18.16 19.76 9.67
C ILE A 199 -19.30 19.84 10.69
N ALA A 200 -19.42 18.86 11.59
CA ALA A 200 -20.47 18.85 12.60
C ALA A 200 -20.37 20.04 13.57
N ASN A 201 -19.16 20.52 13.86
CA ASN A 201 -18.95 21.72 14.68
C ASN A 201 -19.39 23.00 13.97
N LEU A 202 -19.33 23.06 12.63
CA LEU A 202 -19.77 24.23 11.85
C LEU A 202 -21.30 24.36 11.78
N THR A 203 -22.01 23.23 11.89
CA THR A 203 -23.47 23.19 11.84
C THR A 203 -24.18 23.54 13.16
N ARG A 204 -23.42 23.78 14.24
CA ARG A 204 -23.95 24.15 15.56
C ARG A 204 -23.96 25.66 15.73
#